data_AF-A0A2N6CQ52-F1
#
_entry.id   AF-A0A2N6CQ52-F1
#
_cell.length_a   1.000
_cell.length_b   1.000
_cell.length_c   1.000
_cell.angle_alpha   90.00
_cell.angle_beta   90.00
_cell.angle_gamma   90.00
#
_symmetry.space_group_name_H-M   'P 1'
#
loop_
_entity.id
_entity.type
_entity.pdbx_description
1 polymer ?
#
loop_
_entity_poly.entity_id
_entity_poly.type
_entity_poly.pdbx_seq_one_letter_code
_entity_poly.pdbx_strand_id
1 'polypeptide(L)'
;KLGLVNVTPFRVPHRAEYSETVGFRIAGPARTAVFIPYLDHWSAWDTDLAALVRSVDYALIDATFFADGELPGRDMSKVRHPLVTESMAALQSLSAAERSRVWFIHFNHTNPLLDKNSSQHRLVTSKGFNVAIEGTRLDL
;
A
#
# COMPACT_ATOMS: atom_id res chain seq x y z
N LYS A 1 6.89 18.45 14.50
CA LYS A 1 8.27 18.14 14.03
C LYS A 1 8.95 17.30 15.09
N LEU A 2 9.38 16.10 14.74
CA LEU A 2 10.15 15.21 15.63
C LEU A 2 11.61 15.30 15.16
N GLY A 3 12.35 16.29 15.66
CA GLY A 3 13.67 16.62 15.14
C GLY A 3 13.64 16.99 13.65
N LEU A 4 14.47 16.32 12.83
CA LEU A 4 14.55 16.51 11.38
C LEU A 4 13.42 15.86 10.59
N VAL A 5 12.48 15.17 11.26
CA VAL A 5 11.36 14.51 10.60
C VAL A 5 10.12 15.41 10.59
N ASN A 6 9.54 15.57 9.40
CA ASN A 6 8.24 16.21 9.20
C ASN A 6 7.19 15.16 8.81
N VAL A 7 6.02 15.21 9.46
CA VAL A 7 4.90 14.30 9.21
C VAL A 7 3.69 15.15 8.87
N THR A 8 3.09 14.90 7.71
CA THR A 8 1.94 15.65 7.20
C THR A 8 0.81 14.69 6.84
N PRO A 9 -0.35 14.74 7.52
CA PRO A 9 -1.49 13.92 7.15
C PRO A 9 -2.11 14.42 5.84
N PHE A 10 -2.68 13.51 5.07
CA PHE A 10 -3.52 13.80 3.92
C PHE A 10 -4.74 12.89 3.91
N ARG A 11 -5.86 13.38 3.39
CA ARG A 11 -7.09 12.59 3.32
C ARG A 11 -6.97 11.45 2.31
N VAL A 12 -7.45 10.28 2.70
CA VAL A 12 -7.65 9.13 1.81
C VAL A 12 -9.13 8.77 1.77
N PRO A 13 -9.62 8.11 0.72
CA PRO A 13 -11.02 7.72 0.64
C PRO A 13 -11.35 6.74 1.75
N HIS A 14 -12.35 7.08 2.56
CA HIS A 14 -12.90 6.20 3.55
C HIS A 14 -14.31 6.64 3.92
N ARG A 15 -15.20 5.70 4.29
CA ARG A 15 -16.51 6.07 4.83
C ARG A 15 -16.33 6.77 6.17
N ALA A 16 -16.69 8.04 6.24
CA ALA A 16 -16.76 8.77 7.50
C ALA A 16 -17.97 8.28 8.33
N GLU A 17 -17.85 7.12 8.98
CA GLU A 17 -18.85 6.67 9.96
C GLU A 17 -18.56 7.27 11.35
N TYR A 18 -17.28 7.33 11.75
CA TYR A 18 -16.89 7.77 13.10
C TYR A 18 -15.60 8.61 13.17
N SER A 19 -14.73 8.58 12.14
CA SER A 19 -13.53 9.44 12.07
C SER A 19 -13.01 9.57 10.64
N GLU A 20 -12.16 10.58 10.40
CA GLU A 20 -11.40 10.72 9.16
C GLU A 20 -10.31 9.64 9.10
N THR A 21 -10.16 8.96 7.95
CA THR A 21 -8.99 8.14 7.65
C THR A 21 -7.99 8.97 6.88
N VAL A 22 -6.73 8.92 7.29
CA VAL A 22 -5.65 9.69 6.68
C VAL A 22 -4.49 8.80 6.32
N GLY A 23 -3.83 9.12 5.21
CA GLY A 23 -2.46 8.71 4.96
C GLY A 23 -1.50 9.74 5.54
N PHE A 24 -0.23 9.37 5.71
CA PHE A 24 0.81 10.27 6.18
C PHE A 24 1.93 10.38 5.16
N ARG A 25 2.31 11.61 4.81
CA ARG A 25 3.57 11.88 4.14
C ARG A 25 4.63 12.15 5.20
N ILE A 26 5.72 11.40 5.17
CA ILE A 26 6.83 11.47 6.12
C ILE A 26 8.05 11.92 5.35
N ALA A 27 8.62 13.06 5.73
CA ALA A 27 9.86 13.57 5.16
C ALA A 27 10.96 13.48 6.23
N GLY A 28 11.93 12.60 5.98
CA GLY A 28 13.16 12.52 6.75
C GLY A 28 14.26 13.39 6.15
N PRO A 29 15.46 13.36 6.76
CA PRO A 29 16.60 14.15 6.30
C PRO A 29 17.15 13.70 4.94
N ALA A 30 16.94 12.44 4.53
CA ALA A 30 17.53 11.89 3.31
C ALA A 30 16.49 11.30 2.35
N ARG A 31 15.38 10.78 2.87
CA ARG A 31 14.35 10.05 2.13
C ARG A 31 12.95 10.44 2.62
N THR A 32 11.99 10.10 1.78
CA THR A 32 10.58 10.41 1.96
C THR A 32 9.74 9.15 1.86
N ALA A 33 8.65 9.11 2.63
CA ALA A 33 7.69 8.03 2.59
C ALA A 33 6.26 8.53 2.51
N VAL A 34 5.38 7.74 1.92
CA VAL A 34 3.96 7.75 2.27
C VAL A 34 3.60 6.48 3.02
N PHE A 35 2.74 6.63 4.03
CA PHE A 35 2.20 5.54 4.83
C PHE A 35 0.67 5.58 4.74
N ILE A 36 0.11 4.59 4.07
CA ILE A 36 -1.33 4.45 3.78
C ILE A 36 -1.74 3.03 4.14
N PRO A 37 -1.96 2.73 5.44
CA PRO A 37 -2.27 1.37 5.87
C PRO A 37 -3.70 0.95 5.51
N TYR A 38 -4.57 1.93 5.23
CA TYR A 38 -5.99 1.69 5.05
C TYR A 38 -6.65 2.76 4.18
N LEU A 39 -7.48 2.33 3.23
CA LEU A 39 -8.39 3.14 2.43
C LEU A 39 -9.46 2.26 1.76
N ASP A 40 -10.55 2.85 1.26
CA ASP A 40 -11.63 2.11 0.60
C ASP A 40 -11.19 1.49 -0.74
N HIS A 41 -11.00 2.31 -1.79
CA HIS A 41 -10.57 1.86 -3.13
C HIS A 41 -9.77 2.96 -3.82
N TRP A 42 -8.82 2.58 -4.68
CA TRP A 42 -8.04 3.54 -5.49
C TRP A 42 -8.92 4.36 -6.44
N SER A 43 -9.98 3.76 -6.99
CA SER A 43 -10.91 4.43 -7.91
C SER A 43 -11.74 5.53 -7.24
N ALA A 44 -11.86 5.51 -5.91
CA ALA A 44 -12.53 6.54 -5.14
C ALA A 44 -11.57 7.68 -4.72
N TRP A 45 -10.29 7.60 -5.10
CA TRP A 45 -9.29 8.60 -4.78
C TRP A 45 -8.97 9.48 -5.98
N ASP A 46 -9.11 10.80 -5.81
CA ASP A 46 -8.72 11.78 -6.84
C ASP A 46 -7.20 11.85 -7.08
N THR A 47 -6.41 11.15 -6.26
CA THR A 47 -4.94 11.11 -6.38
C THR A 47 -4.50 9.95 -7.27
N ASP A 48 -3.72 10.25 -8.30
CA ASP A 48 -3.04 9.23 -9.11
C ASP A 48 -1.98 8.50 -8.25
N LEU A 49 -2.22 7.21 -8.01
CA LEU A 49 -1.33 6.37 -7.21
C LEU A 49 0.09 6.26 -7.81
N ALA A 50 0.21 6.17 -9.14
CA ALA A 50 1.50 6.10 -9.80
C ALA A 50 2.27 7.43 -9.67
N ALA A 51 1.59 8.57 -9.78
CA ALA A 51 2.19 9.87 -9.50
C ALA A 51 2.63 10.00 -8.03
N LEU A 52 1.84 9.50 -7.09
CA LEU A 52 2.19 9.48 -5.68
C LEU A 52 3.45 8.66 -5.40
N VAL A 53 3.53 7.43 -5.94
CA VAL A 53 4.70 6.55 -5.80
C VAL A 53 5.97 7.18 -6.38
N ARG A 54 5.86 7.91 -7.50
CA ARG A 54 6.99 8.65 -8.08
C ARG A 54 7.50 9.78 -7.18
N SER A 55 6.63 10.34 -6.34
CA SER A 55 6.93 11.50 -5.50
C SER A 55 7.65 11.18 -4.19
N VAL A 56 7.90 9.90 -3.89
CA VAL A 56 8.50 9.44 -2.64
C VAL A 56 9.54 8.35 -2.88
N ASP A 57 10.35 8.06 -1.87
CA ASP A 57 11.34 6.97 -1.87
C ASP A 57 10.72 5.65 -1.40
N TYR A 58 9.72 5.71 -0.50
CA TYR A 58 8.93 4.56 -0.08
C TYR A 58 7.43 4.85 -0.10
N ALA A 59 6.66 3.92 -0.63
CA ALA A 59 5.20 3.93 -0.55
C ALA A 59 4.75 2.68 0.21
N LEU A 60 4.43 2.84 1.48
CA LEU A 60 3.88 1.79 2.32
C LEU A 60 2.36 1.81 2.18
N ILE A 61 1.79 0.86 1.44
CA ILE A 61 0.38 0.87 1.04
C ILE A 61 -0.37 -0.39 1.46
N ASP A 62 -1.67 -0.23 1.67
CA ASP A 62 -2.62 -1.28 2.03
C ASP A 62 -2.52 -2.50 1.11
N ALA A 63 -2.43 -3.66 1.74
CA ALA A 63 -2.48 -4.98 1.13
C ALA A 63 -3.29 -5.94 2.00
N THR A 64 -4.40 -5.47 2.56
CA THR A 64 -5.24 -6.27 3.45
C THR A 64 -5.67 -7.55 2.76
N PHE A 65 -6.10 -7.46 1.49
CA PHE A 65 -6.47 -8.61 0.66
C PHE A 65 -5.72 -8.58 -0.68
N PHE A 66 -5.36 -9.76 -1.17
CA PHE A 66 -4.61 -9.94 -2.40
C PHE A 66 -5.49 -9.80 -3.65
N ALA A 67 -6.63 -10.50 -3.69
CA ALA A 67 -7.51 -10.56 -4.86
C ALA A 67 -8.95 -10.91 -4.49
N ASP A 68 -9.85 -10.81 -5.47
CA ASP A 68 -11.22 -11.31 -5.34
C ASP A 68 -11.23 -12.81 -5.02
N GLY A 69 -12.20 -13.24 -4.22
CA GLY A 69 -12.33 -14.62 -3.74
C GLY A 69 -11.41 -15.00 -2.56
N GLU A 70 -10.62 -14.08 -1.99
CA GLU A 70 -9.79 -14.40 -0.82
C GLU A 70 -10.62 -14.76 0.43
N LEU A 71 -11.79 -14.15 0.59
CA LEU A 71 -12.72 -14.46 1.68
C LEU A 71 -13.88 -15.34 1.17
N PRO A 72 -13.94 -16.64 1.56
CA PRO A 72 -14.99 -17.53 1.10
C PRO A 72 -16.39 -17.03 1.45
N GLY A 73 -17.29 -17.03 0.48
CA GLY A 73 -18.69 -16.63 0.68
C GLY A 73 -18.91 -15.13 0.89
N ARG A 74 -17.87 -14.30 0.72
CA ARG A 74 -17.97 -12.84 0.84
C ARG A 74 -17.72 -12.16 -0.50
N ASP A 75 -18.58 -11.22 -0.81
CA ASP A 75 -18.41 -10.32 -1.96
C ASP A 75 -17.31 -9.31 -1.64
N MET A 76 -16.14 -9.49 -2.26
CA MET A 76 -14.96 -8.65 -2.00
C MET A 76 -15.17 -7.21 -2.46
N SER A 77 -16.06 -6.95 -3.43
CA SER A 77 -16.39 -5.57 -3.86
C SER A 77 -17.03 -4.73 -2.75
N LYS A 78 -17.58 -5.39 -1.72
CA LYS A 78 -18.16 -4.74 -0.53
C LYS A 78 -17.15 -4.61 0.62
N VAL A 79 -15.95 -5.16 0.47
CA VAL A 79 -14.88 -5.08 1.45
C VAL A 79 -14.04 -3.86 1.08
N ARG A 80 -14.04 -2.87 1.97
CA ARG A 80 -13.42 -1.55 1.75
C ARG A 80 -11.90 -1.62 1.91
N HIS A 81 -11.24 -2.28 0.97
CA HIS A 81 -9.80 -2.28 0.83
C HIS A 81 -9.47 -2.47 -0.64
N PRO A 82 -8.51 -1.72 -1.21
CA PRO A 82 -8.01 -2.06 -2.52
C PRO A 82 -7.32 -3.43 -2.47
N LEU A 83 -7.52 -4.22 -3.52
CA LEU A 83 -6.82 -5.49 -3.67
C LEU A 83 -5.37 -5.25 -4.10
N VAL A 84 -4.45 -6.11 -3.67
CA VAL A 84 -3.05 -6.07 -4.18
C VAL A 84 -3.02 -6.14 -5.70
N THR A 85 -3.88 -6.97 -6.29
CA THR A 85 -4.01 -7.08 -7.76
C THR A 85 -4.44 -5.77 -8.42
N GLU A 86 -5.33 -5.00 -7.81
CA GLU A 86 -5.73 -3.66 -8.28
C GLU A 86 -4.58 -2.66 -8.13
N SER A 87 -3.87 -2.67 -6.99
CA SER A 87 -2.68 -1.85 -6.77
C SER A 87 -1.60 -2.11 -7.83
N MET A 88 -1.31 -3.38 -8.12
CA MET A 88 -0.34 -3.75 -9.15
C MET A 88 -0.78 -3.32 -10.55
N ALA A 89 -2.08 -3.40 -10.86
CA ALA A 89 -2.62 -2.94 -12.14
C ALA A 89 -2.52 -1.42 -12.30
N ALA A 90 -2.85 -0.65 -11.25
CA ALA A 90 -2.70 0.81 -11.24
C ALA A 90 -1.23 1.25 -11.40
N LEU A 91 -0.29 0.41 -10.97
CA LEU A 91 1.15 0.68 -10.99
C LEU A 91 1.89 0.02 -12.16
N GLN A 92 1.18 -0.61 -13.10
CA GLN A 92 1.80 -1.40 -14.18
C GLN A 92 2.68 -0.57 -15.12
N SER A 93 2.41 0.73 -15.25
CA SER A 93 3.15 1.66 -16.10
C SER A 93 4.50 2.10 -15.48
N LEU A 94 4.72 1.79 -14.20
CA LEU A 94 5.96 2.12 -13.50
C LEU A 94 7.10 1.19 -13.92
N SER A 95 8.31 1.75 -14.00
CA SER A 95 9.54 0.98 -14.12
C SER A 95 9.75 0.07 -12.90
N ALA A 96 10.62 -0.94 -13.03
CA ALA A 96 10.94 -1.81 -11.89
C ALA A 96 11.53 -1.03 -10.71
N ALA A 97 12.33 0.02 -10.98
CA ALA A 97 12.93 0.87 -9.95
C ALA A 97 11.91 1.78 -9.23
N GLU A 98 10.83 2.18 -9.91
CA GLU A 98 9.72 2.89 -9.27
C GLU A 98 8.84 1.92 -8.46
N ARG A 99 8.57 0.72 -8.99
CA ARG A 99 7.82 -0.33 -8.28
C ARG A 99 8.51 -0.80 -7.01
N SER A 100 9.85 -0.82 -6.99
CA SER A 100 10.62 -1.20 -5.80
C SER A 100 10.54 -0.20 -4.65
N ARG A 101 9.91 0.95 -4.85
CA ARG A 101 9.57 1.90 -3.78
C ARG A 101 8.35 1.45 -2.99
N VAL A 102 7.52 0.60 -3.57
CA VAL A 102 6.26 0.16 -2.97
C VAL A 102 6.51 -0.99 -2.02
N TRP A 103 5.97 -0.87 -0.82
CA TRP A 103 5.98 -1.85 0.25
C TRP A 103 4.54 -2.14 0.64
N PHE A 104 4.06 -3.33 0.32
CA PHE A 104 2.75 -3.80 0.78
C PHE A 104 2.79 -4.05 2.29
N ILE A 105 1.79 -3.55 3.01
CA ILE A 105 1.65 -3.63 4.47
C ILE A 105 0.20 -3.97 4.87
N HIS A 106 -0.07 -4.09 6.18
CA HIS A 106 -1.43 -4.23 6.72
C HIS A 106 -2.18 -5.48 6.20
N PHE A 107 -1.50 -6.62 6.16
CA PHE A 107 -2.09 -7.86 5.66
C PHE A 107 -3.19 -8.41 6.58
N ASN A 108 -4.30 -8.86 6.02
CA ASN A 108 -5.17 -9.78 6.73
C ASN A 108 -4.48 -11.15 6.86
N HIS A 109 -4.83 -11.91 7.89
CA HIS A 109 -4.28 -13.26 8.13
C HIS A 109 -4.56 -14.27 6.99
N THR A 110 -5.55 -14.00 6.14
CA THR A 110 -5.86 -14.82 4.94
C THR A 110 -4.95 -14.53 3.75
N ASN A 111 -4.18 -13.44 3.80
CA ASN A 111 -3.49 -12.94 2.62
C ASN A 111 -2.35 -13.90 2.23
N PRO A 112 -2.35 -14.45 1.00
CA PRO A 112 -1.35 -15.41 0.56
C PRO A 112 0.07 -14.83 0.48
N LEU A 113 0.24 -13.50 0.52
CA LEU A 113 1.56 -12.86 0.58
C LEU A 113 2.30 -13.13 1.90
N LEU A 114 1.60 -13.54 2.95
CA LEU A 114 2.21 -13.95 4.21
C LEU A 114 3.05 -15.23 4.06
N ASP A 115 2.70 -16.10 3.10
CA ASP A 115 3.51 -17.28 2.76
C ASP A 115 4.49 -16.94 1.63
N LYS A 116 5.79 -16.93 1.95
CA LYS A 116 6.88 -16.69 0.98
C LYS A 116 6.94 -17.74 -0.12
N ASN A 117 6.36 -18.92 0.10
CA ASN A 117 6.30 -20.01 -0.86
C ASN A 117 5.03 -19.99 -1.72
N SER A 118 4.12 -19.03 -1.52
CA SER A 118 2.93 -18.91 -2.36
C SER A 118 3.29 -18.40 -3.77
N SER A 119 2.45 -18.76 -4.75
CA SER A 119 2.62 -18.23 -6.11
C SER A 119 2.37 -16.71 -6.15
N GLN A 120 1.50 -16.21 -5.27
CA GLN A 120 1.16 -14.80 -5.13
C GLN A 120 2.35 -13.98 -4.61
N HIS A 121 3.06 -14.46 -3.58
CA HIS A 121 4.25 -13.80 -3.06
C HIS A 121 5.35 -13.71 -4.14
N ARG A 122 5.60 -14.81 -4.85
CA ARG A 122 6.53 -14.84 -5.99
C ARG A 122 6.10 -13.91 -7.12
N LEU A 123 4.80 -13.84 -7.43
CA LEU A 123 4.28 -12.94 -8.45
C LEU A 123 4.57 -11.47 -8.07
N VAL A 124 4.19 -11.04 -6.87
CA VAL A 124 4.39 -9.66 -6.39
C VAL A 124 5.87 -9.27 -6.43
N THR A 125 6.73 -10.11 -5.87
CA THR A 125 8.18 -9.86 -5.84
C THR A 125 8.81 -9.90 -7.23
N SER A 126 8.41 -10.81 -8.11
CA SER A 126 8.88 -10.86 -9.51
C SER A 126 8.49 -9.62 -10.32
N LYS A 127 7.42 -8.93 -9.93
CA LYS A 127 6.99 -7.66 -10.53
C LYS A 127 7.71 -6.46 -9.92
N GLY A 128 8.66 -6.67 -9.01
CA GLY A 128 9.51 -5.62 -8.44
C GLY A 128 8.89 -4.87 -7.27
N PHE A 129 7.79 -5.38 -6.69
CA PHE A 129 7.20 -4.83 -5.46
C PHE A 129 7.76 -5.54 -4.22
N ASN A 130 7.70 -4.88 -3.06
CA ASN A 130 8.12 -5.48 -1.80
C ASN A 130 6.91 -5.89 -0.94
N VAL A 131 7.09 -6.97 -0.18
CA VAL A 131 6.14 -7.43 0.85
C VAL A 131 6.80 -7.18 2.20
N ALA A 132 6.23 -6.27 3.01
CA ALA A 132 6.79 -5.99 4.32
C ALA A 132 6.61 -7.19 5.26
N ILE A 133 7.60 -7.40 6.12
CA ILE A 133 7.54 -8.39 7.21
C ILE A 133 7.76 -7.69 8.55
N GLU A 134 7.43 -8.38 9.64
CA GLU A 134 7.79 -7.90 10.97
C GLU A 134 9.29 -7.60 11.06
N GLY A 135 9.63 -6.45 11.65
CA GLY A 135 11.02 -6.00 11.76
C GLY A 135 11.59 -5.31 10.51
N THR A 136 10.80 -5.12 9.44
CA THR A 136 11.24 -4.31 8.29
C THR A 136 11.66 -2.91 8.75
N ARG A 137 12.86 -2.47 8.36
CA ARG A 137 13.41 -1.15 8.65
C ARG A 137 13.77 -0.46 7.35
N LEU A 138 13.27 0.77 7.18
CA LEU A 138 13.52 1.63 6.03
C LEU A 138 14.09 2.94 6.55
N ASP A 139 15.29 3.31 6.10
CA ASP A 139 15.92 4.55 6.52
C ASP A 139 15.22 5.76 5.89
N LEU A 140 14.96 6.80 6.67
CA LEU A 140 14.32 8.06 6.29
C LEU A 140 15.30 9.23 6.30
#